data_AF-D8QKW5-F1
#
_entry.id   AF-D8QKW5-F1
#
_cell.length_a   1.000
_cell.length_b   1.000
_cell.length_c   1.000
_cell.angle_alpha   90.00
_cell.angle_beta   90.00
_cell.angle_gamma   90.00
#
_symmetry.space_group_name_H-M   'P 1'
#
loop_
_entity.id
_entity.type
_entity.pdbx_description
1 polymer ?
#
loop_
_entity_poly.entity_id
_entity_poly.type
_entity_poly.pdbx_seq_one_letter_code
_entity_poly.pdbx_strand_id
1 'polypeptide(L)'
;MYGSGYPGYTGRGVAGRNFPFYYWPIVFGAGYYGGVHYIDEGRKEYGSPDNSSRPGGAQTTVSFASASGNTTLWVVADNTTTTSLIDEVYSKCASSLSNSTSRTVTAYNNTPPAESIVQYYRASSVALALDGYNNTAALSNDDNATATPLPGWRDTNMLDCVNTTIGAAVPLVNADGENSAIAMRGASGSMGAVAALALVLFSLISPW
;
A
#
# COMPACT_ATOMS: atom_id res chain seq x y z
N MET A 1 13.34 2.65 3.81
CA MET A 1 13.98 1.31 4.00
C MET A 1 12.89 0.28 4.23
N TYR A 2 13.07 -0.97 3.84
CA TYR A 2 12.10 -2.01 4.20
C TYR A 2 12.08 -2.20 5.72
N GLY A 3 10.89 -2.30 6.32
CA GLY A 3 10.68 -2.23 7.77
C GLY A 3 10.57 -0.82 8.36
N SER A 4 10.57 0.25 7.55
CA SER A 4 10.34 1.60 8.08
C SER A 4 8.89 1.83 8.51
N GLY A 5 8.70 2.60 9.59
CA GLY A 5 7.38 2.96 10.12
C GLY A 5 6.84 2.01 11.18
N TYR A 6 7.65 1.06 11.66
CA TYR A 6 7.35 0.27 12.86
C TYR A 6 7.55 1.12 14.13
N PRO A 7 6.51 1.32 14.98
CA PRO A 7 6.66 2.08 16.23
C PRO A 7 7.64 1.40 17.19
N GLY A 8 8.60 2.15 17.74
CA GLY A 8 9.54 1.66 18.74
C GLY A 8 10.70 0.77 18.24
N TYR A 9 10.79 0.51 16.92
CA TYR A 9 11.87 -0.30 16.33
C TYR A 9 12.77 0.53 15.41
N THR A 10 14.07 0.34 15.52
CA THR A 10 15.10 0.82 14.59
C THR A 10 15.68 -0.36 13.81
N GLY A 11 16.27 -0.07 12.64
CA GLY A 11 16.87 -1.09 11.77
C GLY A 11 15.94 -1.68 10.70
N ARG A 12 16.55 -2.41 9.75
CA ARG A 12 15.91 -2.95 8.54
C ARG A 12 15.05 -4.20 8.80
N GLY A 13 14.23 -4.51 7.80
CA GLY A 13 13.44 -5.72 7.72
C GLY A 13 12.21 -5.71 8.61
N VAL A 14 11.41 -6.76 8.49
CA VAL A 14 10.17 -6.93 9.25
C VAL A 14 10.18 -8.17 10.15
N ALA A 15 11.22 -9.00 10.08
CA ALA A 15 11.28 -10.28 10.77
C ALA A 15 11.02 -10.17 12.29
N GLY A 16 10.11 -10.99 12.81
CA GLY A 16 9.68 -11.03 14.20
C GLY A 16 8.81 -9.86 14.64
N ARG A 17 8.20 -9.08 13.72
CA ARG A 17 7.42 -7.89 14.06
C ARG A 17 5.92 -8.11 13.91
N ASN A 18 5.14 -7.46 14.78
CA ASN A 18 3.68 -7.53 14.76
C ASN A 18 3.05 -6.73 13.61
N PHE A 19 1.72 -6.56 13.62
CA PHE A 19 0.96 -5.79 12.64
C PHE A 19 0.45 -4.45 13.23
N PRO A 20 1.30 -3.42 13.38
CA PRO A 20 0.90 -2.16 14.01
C PRO A 20 -0.20 -1.41 13.26
N PHE A 21 -0.45 -1.77 11.99
CA PHE A 21 -1.51 -1.21 11.16
C PHE A 21 -2.43 -2.30 10.58
N TYR A 22 -2.57 -3.47 11.24
CA TYR A 22 -3.40 -4.63 10.86
C TYR A 22 -2.98 -5.36 9.56
N TYR A 23 -2.54 -4.64 8.53
CA TYR A 23 -2.03 -5.20 7.29
C TYR A 23 -0.66 -5.85 7.46
N TRP A 24 -0.39 -6.89 6.67
CA TRP A 24 0.90 -7.57 6.66
C TRP A 24 1.91 -6.78 5.82
N PRO A 25 3.21 -6.80 6.15
CA PRO A 25 4.26 -6.32 5.25
C PRO A 25 4.15 -6.91 3.84
N ILE A 26 4.55 -6.15 2.82
CA ILE A 26 4.65 -6.68 1.46
C ILE A 26 5.85 -7.62 1.36
N VAL A 27 5.68 -8.69 0.61
CA VAL A 27 6.66 -9.76 0.44
C VAL A 27 7.22 -9.77 -0.96
N PHE A 28 8.53 -9.89 -1.04
CA PHE A 28 9.27 -10.12 -2.28
C PHE A 28 9.54 -11.62 -2.38
N GLY A 29 9.33 -12.22 -3.56
CA GLY A 29 9.21 -13.67 -3.71
C GLY A 29 10.37 -14.45 -3.09
N ALA A 30 10.06 -15.44 -2.26
CA ALA A 30 11.07 -16.19 -1.52
C ALA A 30 12.12 -16.81 -2.44
N GLY A 31 13.40 -16.53 -2.17
CA GLY A 31 14.54 -16.96 -2.97
C GLY A 31 14.87 -16.09 -4.19
N TYR A 32 14.05 -15.09 -4.55
CA TYR A 32 14.36 -14.14 -5.64
C TYR A 32 15.64 -13.34 -5.33
N TYR A 33 15.88 -13.05 -4.04
CA TYR A 33 17.09 -12.38 -3.55
C TYR A 33 18.10 -13.33 -2.89
N GLY A 34 17.99 -14.64 -3.11
CA GLY A 34 18.99 -15.61 -2.69
C GLY A 34 19.29 -15.65 -1.18
N GLY A 35 18.34 -15.28 -0.33
CA GLY A 35 18.49 -15.31 1.13
C GLY A 35 19.06 -14.03 1.77
N VAL A 36 19.03 -12.86 1.10
CA VAL A 36 19.34 -11.58 1.77
C VAL A 36 18.33 -11.32 2.89
N HIS A 37 18.85 -11.36 4.13
CA HIS A 37 18.17 -11.91 5.30
C HIS A 37 17.07 -11.03 5.94
N TYR A 38 16.67 -9.97 5.26
CA TYR A 38 15.67 -9.00 5.75
C TYR A 38 14.60 -8.58 4.72
N ILE A 39 14.80 -8.86 3.42
CA ILE A 39 13.82 -8.66 2.34
C ILE A 39 13.31 -10.01 1.82
N ASP A 40 14.17 -11.03 1.79
CA ASP A 40 13.79 -12.39 1.44
C ASP A 40 13.08 -13.05 2.63
N GLU A 41 11.83 -13.45 2.45
CA GLU A 41 10.99 -14.15 3.43
C GLU A 41 11.45 -15.61 3.61
N GLY A 42 12.73 -15.84 3.94
CA GLY A 42 13.27 -17.19 4.15
C GLY A 42 12.54 -17.98 5.25
N ARG A 43 11.84 -17.29 6.16
CA ARG A 43 10.97 -17.87 7.20
C ARG A 43 9.48 -17.90 6.82
N LYS A 44 9.08 -17.26 5.71
CA LYS A 44 7.69 -17.08 5.26
C LYS A 44 6.74 -16.58 6.35
N GLU A 45 7.24 -15.67 7.20
CA GLU A 45 6.52 -15.13 8.36
C GLU A 45 5.22 -14.44 7.94
N TYR A 46 5.24 -13.77 6.79
CA TYR A 46 4.08 -13.11 6.19
C TYR A 46 3.61 -13.83 4.91
N GLY A 47 3.96 -15.11 4.77
CA GLY A 47 3.51 -16.01 3.71
C GLY A 47 3.96 -15.62 2.29
N SER A 48 3.30 -16.22 1.31
CA SER A 48 3.53 -15.96 -0.12
C SER A 48 2.81 -14.68 -0.59
N PRO A 49 3.25 -13.99 -1.65
CA PRO A 49 2.51 -12.87 -2.22
C PRO A 49 1.08 -13.25 -2.65
N ASP A 50 0.89 -14.47 -3.18
CA ASP A 50 -0.40 -15.06 -3.57
C ASP A 50 -1.34 -15.42 -2.40
N ASN A 51 -0.89 -15.35 -1.14
CA ASN A 51 -1.65 -15.80 0.01
C ASN A 51 -2.93 -14.96 0.21
N SER A 52 -4.08 -15.52 -0.16
CA SER A 52 -5.40 -14.89 -0.04
C SER A 52 -5.90 -14.73 1.40
N SER A 53 -5.28 -15.39 2.39
CA SER A 53 -5.58 -15.24 3.82
C SER A 53 -4.93 -14.01 4.44
N ARG A 54 -4.13 -13.24 3.68
CA ARG A 54 -3.63 -11.92 4.08
C ARG A 54 -4.81 -10.97 4.38
N PRO A 55 -4.74 -10.13 5.43
CA PRO A 55 -5.67 -9.02 5.60
C PRO A 55 -5.68 -8.13 4.36
N GLY A 56 -6.85 -7.93 3.76
CA GLY A 56 -7.02 -7.24 2.49
C GLY A 56 -6.74 -8.08 1.22
N GLY A 57 -6.44 -9.37 1.39
CA GLY A 57 -6.22 -10.33 0.30
C GLY A 57 -4.76 -10.41 -0.17
N ALA A 58 -4.54 -11.20 -1.22
CA ALA A 58 -3.23 -11.41 -1.82
C ALA A 58 -2.58 -10.08 -2.25
N GLN A 59 -1.24 -10.09 -2.32
CA GLN A 59 -0.46 -8.94 -2.77
C GLN A 59 -0.66 -8.68 -4.25
N THR A 60 -0.83 -7.41 -4.57
CA THR A 60 -1.18 -6.92 -5.90
C THR A 60 -0.41 -5.65 -6.22
N THR A 61 -0.48 -5.25 -7.49
CA THR A 61 0.15 -4.06 -8.01
C THR A 61 -0.77 -3.28 -8.96
N VAL A 62 -0.46 -2.01 -9.11
CA VAL A 62 -0.98 -1.16 -10.18
C VAL A 62 0.11 -0.19 -10.63
N SER A 63 0.14 0.14 -11.92
CA SER A 63 1.06 1.10 -12.50
C SER A 63 0.37 2.42 -12.84
N PHE A 64 0.99 3.51 -12.42
CA PHE A 64 0.63 4.88 -12.77
C PHE A 64 1.64 5.41 -13.80
N ALA A 65 1.19 5.98 -14.92
CA ALA A 65 2.08 6.59 -15.92
C ALA A 65 1.92 8.11 -15.90
N SER A 66 3.02 8.87 -16.04
CA SER A 66 2.95 10.33 -16.03
C SER A 66 2.28 10.89 -17.29
N ALA A 67 1.58 12.00 -17.15
CA ALA A 67 1.15 12.85 -18.26
C ALA A 67 2.34 13.46 -19.03
N SER A 68 3.49 13.61 -18.37
CA SER A 68 4.71 14.23 -18.88
C SER A 68 5.94 13.34 -18.71
N GLY A 69 6.66 13.10 -19.81
CA GLY A 69 7.89 12.31 -19.82
C GLY A 69 7.67 10.81 -19.60
N ASN A 70 8.76 10.10 -19.27
CA ASN A 70 8.79 8.64 -19.22
C ASN A 70 8.83 8.13 -17.77
N THR A 71 7.89 8.57 -16.94
CA THR A 71 7.80 8.14 -15.54
C THR A 71 6.64 7.18 -15.35
N THR A 72 6.97 5.95 -14.93
CA THR A 72 5.99 4.97 -14.46
C THR A 72 6.26 4.73 -12.97
N LEU A 73 5.22 4.84 -12.15
CA LEU A 73 5.23 4.52 -10.73
C LEU A 73 4.44 3.26 -10.49
N TRP A 74 4.90 2.40 -9.60
CA TRP A 74 4.19 1.19 -9.20
C TRP A 74 3.78 1.27 -7.74
N VAL A 75 2.54 0.95 -7.44
CA VAL A 75 2.08 0.74 -6.05
C VAL A 75 1.97 -0.76 -5.80
N VAL A 76 2.45 -1.20 -4.64
CA VAL A 76 2.38 -2.59 -4.17
C VAL A 76 1.72 -2.63 -2.79
N ALA A 77 0.64 -3.37 -2.64
CA ALA A 77 -0.09 -3.57 -1.38
C ALA A 77 -0.95 -4.86 -1.44
N ASP A 78 -1.75 -5.13 -0.42
CA ASP A 78 -2.87 -6.08 -0.53
C ASP A 78 -3.93 -5.60 -1.56
N ASN A 79 -4.75 -6.52 -2.05
CA ASN A 79 -5.77 -6.23 -3.08
C ASN A 79 -6.74 -5.10 -2.69
N THR A 80 -7.25 -5.09 -1.44
CA THR A 80 -8.20 -4.04 -1.01
C THR A 80 -7.56 -2.66 -0.92
N THR A 81 -6.33 -2.57 -0.42
CA THR A 81 -5.57 -1.32 -0.33
C THR A 81 -5.14 -0.83 -1.70
N THR A 82 -4.67 -1.72 -2.59
CA THR A 82 -4.34 -1.34 -3.98
C THR A 82 -5.58 -0.79 -4.70
N THR A 83 -6.73 -1.46 -4.55
CA THR A 83 -7.99 -1.02 -5.16
C THR A 83 -8.43 0.36 -4.65
N SER A 84 -8.37 0.62 -3.34
CA SER A 84 -8.75 1.92 -2.79
C SER A 84 -7.78 3.05 -3.16
N LEU A 85 -6.47 2.75 -3.24
CA LEU A 85 -5.46 3.72 -3.66
C LEU A 85 -5.60 4.14 -5.12
N ILE A 86 -6.15 3.30 -6.01
CA ILE A 86 -6.43 3.69 -7.39
C ILE A 86 -7.40 4.88 -7.45
N ASP A 87 -8.55 4.80 -6.79
CA ASP A 87 -9.53 5.89 -6.86
C ASP A 87 -9.00 7.17 -6.21
N GLU A 88 -8.28 7.08 -5.10
CA GLU A 88 -7.71 8.27 -4.44
C GLU A 88 -6.59 8.90 -5.30
N VAL A 89 -5.64 8.11 -5.83
CA VAL A 89 -4.55 8.61 -6.70
C VAL A 89 -5.12 9.23 -7.99
N TYR A 90 -6.11 8.62 -8.62
CA TYR A 90 -6.76 9.25 -9.78
C TYR A 90 -7.50 10.53 -9.39
N SER A 91 -8.21 10.57 -8.26
CA SER A 91 -8.95 11.76 -7.84
C SER A 91 -8.03 12.93 -7.44
N LYS A 92 -6.82 12.68 -6.93
CA LYS A 92 -5.90 13.73 -6.47
C LYS A 92 -4.85 14.11 -7.52
N CYS A 93 -4.39 13.16 -8.32
CA CYS A 93 -3.23 13.33 -9.20
C CYS A 93 -3.55 13.35 -10.70
N ALA A 94 -4.83 13.40 -11.09
CA ALA A 94 -5.27 13.37 -12.50
C ALA A 94 -4.46 14.29 -13.45
N SER A 95 -4.09 15.50 -13.01
CA SER A 95 -3.32 16.46 -13.81
C SER A 95 -1.88 16.03 -14.12
N SER A 96 -1.34 15.05 -13.39
CA SER A 96 0.00 14.50 -13.54
C SER A 96 0.00 13.06 -14.09
N LEU A 97 -1.18 12.48 -14.38
CA LEU A 97 -1.32 11.12 -14.87
C LEU A 97 -1.68 11.09 -16.36
N SER A 98 -1.10 10.15 -17.11
CA SER A 98 -1.49 9.91 -18.50
C SER A 98 -2.90 9.35 -18.57
N ASN A 99 -3.65 9.74 -19.60
CA ASN A 99 -4.92 9.11 -19.98
C ASN A 99 -4.77 7.60 -20.33
N SER A 100 -3.55 7.14 -20.63
CA SER A 100 -3.24 5.73 -20.89
C SER A 100 -2.95 4.91 -19.62
N THR A 101 -3.07 5.51 -18.44
CA THR A 101 -2.78 4.83 -17.18
C THR A 101 -3.77 3.71 -16.91
N SER A 102 -3.29 2.56 -16.40
CA SER A 102 -4.16 1.44 -16.05
C SER A 102 -4.94 1.73 -14.76
N ARG A 103 -6.21 1.30 -14.71
CA ARG A 103 -7.00 1.23 -13.46
C ARG A 103 -7.17 -0.22 -12.98
N THR A 104 -6.42 -1.15 -13.59
CA THR A 104 -6.53 -2.59 -13.35
C THR A 104 -5.45 -3.03 -12.36
N VAL A 105 -5.90 -3.65 -11.28
CA VAL A 105 -5.05 -4.33 -10.29
C VAL A 105 -4.53 -5.64 -10.89
N THR A 106 -3.23 -5.90 -10.78
CA THR A 106 -2.58 -7.16 -11.18
C THR A 106 -2.04 -7.92 -9.97
N ALA A 107 -2.00 -9.25 -10.02
CA ALA A 107 -1.35 -10.05 -8.98
C ALA A 107 0.16 -9.79 -8.96
N TYR A 108 0.78 -9.69 -7.77
CA TYR A 108 2.22 -9.45 -7.66
C TYR A 108 3.01 -10.66 -8.17
N ASN A 109 3.92 -10.43 -9.11
CA ASN A 109 4.71 -11.45 -9.80
C ASN A 109 6.22 -11.16 -9.76
N ASN A 110 6.70 -10.53 -8.67
CA ASN A 110 8.04 -9.95 -8.52
C ASN A 110 8.30 -8.67 -9.34
N THR A 111 7.28 -8.12 -10.01
CA THR A 111 7.29 -6.77 -10.57
C THR A 111 6.36 -5.86 -9.76
N PRO A 112 6.83 -4.70 -9.24
CA PRO A 112 8.20 -4.19 -9.29
C PRO A 112 9.15 -4.92 -8.31
N PRO A 113 10.47 -4.89 -8.55
CA PRO A 113 11.48 -5.46 -7.65
C PRO A 113 11.81 -4.50 -6.48
N ALA A 114 12.32 -5.03 -5.38
CA ALA A 114 12.59 -4.31 -4.12
C ALA A 114 13.56 -3.12 -4.27
N GLU A 115 14.58 -3.24 -5.14
CA GLU A 115 15.54 -2.18 -5.43
C GLU A 115 14.94 -0.98 -6.16
N SER A 116 13.75 -1.13 -6.76
CA SER A 116 13.02 -0.03 -7.41
C SER A 116 12.10 0.73 -6.44
N ILE A 117 11.92 0.23 -5.20
CA ILE A 117 11.09 0.89 -4.20
C ILE A 117 11.73 2.19 -3.73
N VAL A 118 10.99 3.29 -3.88
CA VAL A 118 11.40 4.64 -3.45
C VAL A 118 10.85 4.99 -2.06
N GLN A 119 9.68 4.45 -1.69
CA GLN A 119 9.06 4.69 -0.38
C GLN A 119 8.27 3.47 0.11
N TYR A 120 8.34 3.21 1.42
CA TYR A 120 7.49 2.25 2.12
C TYR A 120 6.58 3.00 3.10
N TYR A 121 5.33 2.54 3.26
CA TYR A 121 4.33 3.14 4.15
C TYR A 121 3.84 2.10 5.15
N ARG A 122 3.32 2.58 6.29
CA ARG A 122 2.66 1.77 7.35
C ARG A 122 3.38 0.43 7.61
N ALA A 123 4.56 0.49 8.24
CA ALA A 123 5.31 -0.73 8.58
C ALA A 123 5.67 -1.62 7.36
N SER A 124 5.79 -1.02 6.17
CA SER A 124 6.01 -1.70 4.88
C SER A 124 4.85 -2.57 4.37
N SER A 125 3.61 -2.33 4.83
CA SER A 125 2.40 -2.93 4.24
C SER A 125 2.02 -2.36 2.87
N VAL A 126 2.58 -1.20 2.50
CA VAL A 126 2.44 -0.60 1.16
C VAL A 126 3.80 -0.08 0.71
N ALA A 127 4.08 -0.17 -0.59
CA ALA A 127 5.26 0.45 -1.20
C ALA A 127 4.93 1.19 -2.50
N LEU A 128 5.73 2.23 -2.76
CA LEU A 128 5.78 2.98 -4.01
C LEU A 128 7.14 2.74 -4.66
N ALA A 129 7.13 2.31 -5.91
CA ALA A 129 8.30 2.06 -6.74
C ALA A 129 8.36 3.02 -7.93
N LEU A 130 9.56 3.25 -8.43
CA LEU A 130 9.83 4.01 -9.66
C LEU A 130 10.40 3.04 -10.70
N ASP A 131 9.73 2.92 -11.84
CA ASP A 131 10.17 2.05 -12.93
C ASP A 131 11.56 2.47 -13.44
N GLY A 132 12.42 1.50 -13.77
CA GLY A 132 13.81 1.75 -14.16
C GLY A 132 14.75 2.32 -13.08
N TYR A 133 14.28 2.57 -11.85
CA TYR A 133 15.14 2.93 -10.72
C TYR A 133 15.75 1.67 -10.09
N ASN A 134 17.03 1.75 -9.71
CA ASN A 134 17.77 0.64 -9.11
C ASN A 134 18.63 1.13 -7.93
N ASN A 135 18.21 0.76 -6.73
CA ASN A 135 18.88 1.02 -5.48
C ASN A 135 19.41 -0.27 -4.86
N THR A 136 20.57 -0.74 -5.33
CA THR A 136 21.21 -1.95 -4.79
C THR A 136 21.54 -1.85 -3.30
N ALA A 137 21.69 -0.65 -2.74
CA ALA A 137 21.81 -0.42 -1.29
C ALA A 137 20.55 -0.81 -0.50
N ALA A 138 19.38 -0.93 -1.15
CA ALA A 138 18.19 -1.52 -0.56
C ALA A 138 18.29 -3.05 -0.40
N LEU A 139 19.27 -3.70 -1.03
CA LEU A 139 19.57 -5.15 -0.93
C LEU A 139 20.86 -5.42 -0.13
N SER A 140 21.53 -4.39 0.39
CA SER A 140 22.75 -4.54 1.18
C SER A 140 22.44 -4.89 2.63
N ASN A 141 23.24 -5.75 3.26
CA ASN A 141 23.18 -6.00 4.71
C ASN A 141 23.82 -4.87 5.55
N ASP A 142 24.46 -3.88 4.91
CA ASP A 142 24.95 -2.68 5.61
C ASP A 142 23.80 -1.67 5.79
N ASP A 143 23.47 -1.39 7.05
CA ASP A 143 22.45 -0.39 7.40
C ASP A 143 22.83 1.02 6.92
N ASN A 144 24.12 1.33 6.83
CA ASN A 144 24.66 2.63 6.41
C ASN A 144 24.81 2.77 4.89
N ALA A 145 24.43 1.75 4.11
CA ALA A 145 24.58 1.78 2.66
C ALA A 145 23.78 2.95 2.04
N THR A 146 24.50 3.88 1.42
CA THR A 146 23.94 5.07 0.76
C THR A 146 22.97 4.67 -0.35
N ALA A 147 21.72 5.14 -0.27
CA ALA A 147 20.75 4.93 -1.33
C ALA A 147 21.18 5.64 -2.64
N THR A 148 20.94 5.00 -3.79
CA THR A 148 21.08 5.65 -5.10
C THR A 148 20.22 6.92 -5.14
N PRO A 149 20.73 8.08 -5.59
CA PRO A 149 19.89 9.26 -5.75
C PRO A 149 18.77 9.03 -6.76
N LEU A 150 17.57 9.56 -6.49
CA LEU A 150 16.45 9.47 -7.43
C LEU A 150 16.81 10.15 -8.77
N PRO A 151 16.52 9.52 -9.92
CA PRO A 151 17.01 9.96 -11.21
C PRO A 151 16.35 11.27 -11.66
N GLY A 152 17.13 12.17 -12.28
CA GLY A 152 16.67 13.51 -12.69
C GLY A 152 15.65 13.53 -13.83
N TRP A 153 15.44 12.42 -14.54
CA TRP A 153 14.43 12.31 -15.61
C TRP A 153 12.99 12.11 -15.09
N ARG A 154 12.83 11.79 -13.80
CA ARG A 154 11.52 11.48 -13.21
C ARG A 154 10.61 12.70 -13.16
N ASP A 155 9.32 12.49 -13.34
CA ASP A 155 8.30 13.50 -13.10
C ASP A 155 8.16 13.72 -11.59
N THR A 156 8.70 14.83 -11.09
CA THR A 156 8.69 15.15 -9.67
C THR A 156 7.29 15.51 -9.16
N ASN A 157 6.42 16.06 -10.00
CA ASN A 157 5.07 16.47 -9.62
C ASN A 157 4.17 15.24 -9.47
N MET A 158 4.26 14.31 -10.42
CA MET A 158 3.60 13.01 -10.34
C MET A 158 4.08 12.23 -9.11
N LEU A 159 5.40 12.13 -8.90
CA LEU A 159 5.96 11.40 -7.77
C LEU A 159 5.54 11.99 -6.42
N ASP A 160 5.58 13.31 -6.26
CA ASP A 160 5.18 13.98 -5.03
C ASP A 160 3.68 13.82 -4.74
N CYS A 161 2.83 13.99 -5.76
CA CYS A 161 1.39 13.81 -5.62
C CYS A 161 1.03 12.38 -5.23
N VAL A 162 1.59 11.37 -5.92
CA VAL A 162 1.32 9.96 -5.61
C VAL A 162 1.85 9.60 -4.22
N ASN A 163 3.07 10.01 -3.89
CA ASN A 163 3.67 9.78 -2.56
C ASN A 163 2.83 10.36 -1.43
N THR A 164 2.42 11.62 -1.56
CA THR A 164 1.59 12.33 -0.57
C THR A 164 0.21 11.70 -0.46
N THR A 165 -0.41 11.33 -1.60
CA THR A 165 -1.73 10.68 -1.62
C THR A 165 -1.70 9.34 -0.90
N ILE A 166 -0.72 8.47 -1.18
CA ILE A 166 -0.56 7.19 -0.46
C ILE A 166 -0.30 7.44 1.03
N GLY A 167 0.57 8.38 1.38
CA GLY A 167 0.89 8.72 2.78
C GLY A 167 -0.33 9.17 3.60
N ALA A 168 -1.30 9.84 2.97
CA ALA A 168 -2.56 10.26 3.59
C ALA A 168 -3.66 9.17 3.55
N ALA A 169 -3.75 8.40 2.46
CA ALA A 169 -4.86 7.49 2.20
C ALA A 169 -4.70 6.09 2.82
N VAL A 170 -3.48 5.58 2.99
CA VAL A 170 -3.29 4.24 3.58
C VAL A 170 -3.74 4.29 5.06
N PRO A 171 -4.70 3.44 5.48
CA PRO A 171 -5.30 3.53 6.80
C PRO A 171 -4.29 3.56 7.96
N LEU A 172 -4.60 4.40 8.94
CA LEU A 172 -4.09 4.27 10.30
C LEU A 172 -5.19 3.59 11.11
N VAL A 173 -5.04 2.31 11.36
CA VAL A 173 -5.75 1.67 12.47
C VAL A 173 -4.86 1.83 13.70
N ASN A 174 -5.38 2.48 14.74
CA ASN A 174 -4.72 2.43 16.03
C ASN A 174 -4.89 1.00 16.57
N ALA A 175 -3.81 0.43 17.12
CA ALA A 175 -3.89 -0.86 17.83
C ALA A 175 -4.69 -0.72 19.15
N ASP A 176 -4.88 0.52 19.60
CA ASP A 176 -5.71 0.91 20.73
C ASP A 176 -7.17 0.97 20.25
N GLY A 177 -8.00 0.05 20.74
CA GLY A 177 -9.36 -0.16 20.26
C GLY A 177 -10.36 0.92 20.66
N GLU A 178 -10.20 2.14 20.14
CA GLU A 178 -11.21 3.21 20.20
C GLU A 178 -11.13 4.14 18.97
N ASN A 179 -12.16 4.08 18.13
CA ASN A 179 -12.54 5.10 17.12
C ASN A 179 -11.49 5.54 16.08
N SER A 180 -11.15 4.66 15.12
CA SER A 180 -10.65 5.09 13.81
C SER A 180 -11.79 5.04 12.77
N ALA A 181 -12.15 6.21 12.20
CA ALA A 181 -13.27 6.31 11.26
C ALA A 181 -12.94 5.62 9.93
N ILE A 182 -13.58 4.48 9.68
CA ILE A 182 -13.60 3.84 8.35
C ILE A 182 -14.45 4.71 7.43
N ALA A 183 -13.82 5.70 6.80
CA ALA A 183 -14.41 6.47 5.70
C ALA A 183 -14.36 5.65 4.40
N MET A 184 -14.90 4.42 4.40
CA MET A 184 -15.34 3.77 3.17
C MET A 184 -16.50 4.60 2.61
N ARG A 185 -16.17 5.58 1.78
CA ARG A 185 -17.12 6.29 0.93
C ARG A 185 -17.60 5.32 -0.16
N GLY A 186 -18.47 4.40 0.23
CA GLY A 186 -19.21 3.58 -0.70
C GLY A 186 -19.91 4.51 -1.69
N ALA A 187 -19.74 4.25 -2.99
CA ALA A 187 -20.38 5.00 -4.04
C ALA A 187 -21.90 4.74 -4.00
N SER A 188 -22.62 5.52 -3.18
CA SER A 188 -24.07 5.52 -3.15
C SER A 188 -24.58 6.25 -4.40
N GLY A 189 -24.97 5.45 -5.39
CA GLY A 189 -25.71 5.94 -6.55
C GLY A 189 -26.94 6.74 -6.11
N SER A 190 -27.20 7.82 -6.81
CA SER A 190 -28.34 8.71 -6.58
C SER A 190 -29.67 7.96 -6.68
N MET A 191 -30.43 7.87 -5.58
CA MET A 191 -31.88 7.63 -5.63
C MET A 191 -32.58 8.07 -4.32
N GLY A 192 -33.57 8.96 -4.47
CA GLY A 192 -34.76 9.04 -3.62
C GLY A 192 -34.59 9.41 -2.14
N ALA A 193 -34.97 10.65 -1.79
CA ALA A 193 -35.26 10.99 -0.40
C ALA A 193 -36.54 10.28 0.10
N VAL A 194 -36.46 9.56 1.22
CA VAL A 194 -37.60 9.31 2.11
C VAL A 194 -37.12 9.41 3.56
N ALA A 195 -37.91 10.07 4.40
CA ALA A 195 -37.49 10.50 5.74
C ALA A 195 -37.64 9.43 6.84
N ALA A 196 -36.98 9.67 7.96
CA ALA A 196 -37.03 8.84 9.17
C ALA A 196 -38.41 8.82 9.85
N LEU A 197 -38.86 7.63 10.29
CA LEU A 197 -39.55 7.41 11.59
C LEU A 197 -39.84 5.90 11.81
N ALA A 198 -39.06 5.18 12.64
CA ALA A 198 -39.41 3.84 13.14
C ALA A 198 -38.49 3.32 14.28
N LEU A 199 -38.39 4.02 15.41
CA LEU A 199 -37.63 3.52 16.59
C LEU A 199 -38.36 3.70 17.94
N VAL A 200 -39.70 3.75 17.93
CA VAL A 200 -40.54 3.94 19.14
C VAL A 200 -41.71 2.94 19.24
N LEU A 201 -41.62 1.80 18.54
CA LEU A 201 -42.70 0.80 18.46
C LEU A 201 -42.26 -0.62 18.86
N PHE A 202 -41.34 -0.70 19.83
CA PHE A 202 -40.87 -1.97 20.43
C PHE A 202 -40.98 -2.03 21.97
N SER A 203 -41.80 -1.18 22.56
CA SER A 203 -42.10 -1.16 24.01
C SER A 203 -43.55 -1.54 24.36
N LEU A 204 -44.36 -1.96 23.39
CA LEU A 204 -45.78 -2.34 23.58
C LEU A 204 -46.19 -3.57 22.74
N ILE A 205 -45.52 -4.71 22.92
CA ILE A 205 -46.14 -6.06 22.93
C ILE A 205 -45.26 -6.95 23.82
N SER A 206 -45.69 -7.22 25.06
CA SER A 206 -45.27 -8.40 25.82
C SER A 206 -46.38 -9.45 25.71
N PRO A 207 -46.09 -10.71 25.35
CA PRO A 207 -47.09 -11.77 25.35
C PRO A 207 -47.02 -12.62 26.62
N TRP A 208 -48.21 -12.98 27.14
CA TRP A 208 -48.51 -13.84 28.29
C TRP A 208 -48.27 -13.23 29.68
#